data_AF-A0ABD5YUT6-F1
#
_entry.id   AF-A0ABD5YUT6-F1
#
_cell.length_a   1.000
_cell.length_b   1.000
_cell.length_c   1.000
_cell.angle_alpha   90.00
_cell.angle_beta   90.00
_cell.angle_gamma   90.00
#
_symmetry.space_group_name_H-M   'P 1'
#
loop_
_entity.id
_entity.type
_entity.pdbx_description
1 polymer ?
#
loop_
_entity_poly.entity_id
_entity_poly.type
_entity_poly.pdbx_seq_one_letter_code
_entity_poly.pdbx_strand_id
1 'polypeptide(L)'
;MTLTTGLGVSNAAGSNQEAQIGTELGPVFGPLSRQKLSNRGEGQAGANTSPFCPQLKTYNGRQYVAYWTYEGDLVVAVRDLPEGEWTQSNTGIQIDNWDPHWSPGLGIGPKGHIFISYSVRVSEVRSR
;
A
#
# COMPACT_ATOMS: atom_id res chain seq x y z
N MET A 1 -40.35 22.97 -27.19
CA MET A 1 -40.40 22.19 -25.94
C MET A 1 -40.87 20.80 -26.34
N THR A 2 -39.97 19.83 -26.39
CA THR A 2 -40.30 18.44 -26.76
C THR A 2 -39.49 17.55 -25.83
N LEU A 3 -40.19 16.87 -24.93
CA LEU A 3 -39.63 15.89 -24.00
C LEU A 3 -39.39 14.57 -24.72
N THR A 4 -38.19 14.01 -24.56
CA THR A 4 -37.91 12.62 -24.90
C THR A 4 -38.07 11.77 -23.65
N THR A 5 -39.04 10.87 -23.71
CA THR A 5 -39.34 9.80 -22.75
C THR A 5 -38.34 8.65 -22.85
N GLY A 6 -38.11 7.99 -21.71
CA GLY A 6 -37.93 6.53 -21.69
C GLY A 6 -36.57 6.03 -21.19
N LEU A 7 -36.35 6.05 -19.88
CA LEU A 7 -35.43 5.11 -19.24
C LEU A 7 -36.15 3.77 -19.09
N GLY A 8 -36.00 2.92 -20.10
CA GLY A 8 -36.32 1.50 -20.04
C GLY A 8 -35.15 0.74 -19.43
N VAL A 9 -35.43 -0.06 -18.40
CA VAL A 9 -34.50 -1.01 -17.79
C VAL A 9 -34.40 -2.24 -18.69
N SER A 10 -33.19 -2.71 -19.00
CA SER A 10 -32.99 -4.09 -19.46
C SER A 10 -31.62 -4.64 -19.06
N ASN A 11 -31.70 -5.58 -18.12
CA ASN A 11 -30.96 -6.82 -17.92
C ASN A 11 -29.58 -7.01 -18.56
N ALA A 12 -28.64 -7.35 -17.66
CA ALA A 12 -27.43 -8.09 -17.96
C ALA A 12 -27.75 -9.40 -18.71
N ALA A 13 -27.35 -9.45 -19.98
CA ALA A 13 -27.08 -10.68 -20.69
C ALA A 13 -25.97 -10.36 -21.70
N GLY A 14 -24.86 -11.09 -21.61
CA GLY A 14 -23.64 -10.81 -22.35
C GLY A 14 -23.83 -10.77 -23.86
N SER A 15 -23.23 -9.77 -24.49
CA SER A 15 -22.89 -9.79 -25.90
C SER A 15 -21.41 -9.49 -26.04
N ASN A 16 -20.66 -10.45 -26.59
CA ASN A 16 -19.30 -10.27 -27.11
C ASN A 16 -19.37 -9.35 -28.34
N GLN A 17 -19.53 -8.05 -28.14
CA GLN A 17 -19.23 -7.08 -29.18
C GLN A 17 -17.75 -6.74 -29.07
N GLU A 18 -16.97 -7.28 -30.01
CA GLU A 18 -15.62 -6.78 -30.29
C GLU A 18 -15.72 -5.28 -30.56
N ALA A 19 -15.03 -4.49 -29.75
CA ALA A 19 -14.95 -3.06 -29.96
C ALA A 19 -14.28 -2.80 -31.32
N GLN A 20 -14.98 -2.13 -32.23
CA GLN A 20 -14.38 -1.61 -33.45
C GLN A 20 -13.23 -0.68 -33.08
N ILE A 21 -12.01 -1.07 -33.41
CA ILE A 21 -10.81 -0.25 -33.23
C ILE A 21 -10.92 0.91 -34.22
N GLY A 22 -11.29 2.08 -33.72
CA GLY A 22 -11.13 3.34 -34.43
C GLY A 22 -9.66 3.52 -34.78
N THR A 23 -9.37 3.53 -36.06
CA THR A 23 -8.07 3.92 -36.63
C THR A 23 -7.89 5.42 -36.35
N GLU A 24 -7.25 5.76 -35.23
CA GLU A 24 -6.50 6.99 -34.96
C GLU A 24 -6.42 7.25 -33.45
N LEU A 25 -5.49 6.61 -32.76
CA LEU A 25 -4.70 7.14 -31.65
C LEU A 25 -3.54 6.15 -31.46
N GLY A 26 -2.44 6.35 -32.19
CA GLY A 26 -1.20 5.64 -31.86
C GLY A 26 -0.86 5.91 -30.39
N PRO A 27 -0.29 4.94 -29.65
CA PRO A 27 0.07 5.19 -28.28
C PRO A 27 1.11 6.32 -28.25
N VAL A 28 0.69 7.48 -27.73
CA VAL A 28 1.62 8.53 -27.31
C VAL A 28 2.29 8.00 -26.04
N PHE A 29 3.28 7.12 -26.23
CA PHE A 29 4.23 6.84 -25.17
C PHE A 29 5.06 8.12 -25.02
N GLY A 30 4.68 8.95 -24.05
CA GLY A 30 5.57 9.99 -23.55
C GLY A 30 6.92 9.36 -23.14
N PRO A 31 7.99 10.16 -23.02
CA PRO A 31 9.29 9.64 -22.61
C PRO A 31 9.12 8.83 -21.32
N LEU A 32 9.60 7.59 -21.33
CA LEU A 32 9.57 6.71 -20.16
C LEU A 32 10.29 7.41 -19.02
N SER A 33 9.55 7.84 -18.00
CA SER A 33 10.15 8.42 -16.81
C SER A 33 10.96 7.35 -16.10
N ARG A 34 12.23 7.64 -15.79
CA ARG A 34 13.09 6.76 -14.98
C ARG A 34 12.38 6.43 -13.67
N GLN A 35 12.06 5.17 -13.44
CA GLN A 35 11.61 4.71 -12.14
C GLN A 35 12.82 4.63 -11.20
N LYS A 36 12.80 5.39 -10.11
CA LYS A 36 13.82 5.34 -9.07
C LYS A 36 13.35 4.38 -7.97
N LEU A 37 14.07 3.28 -7.80
CA LEU A 37 13.83 2.33 -6.72
C LEU A 37 14.71 2.70 -5.52
N SER A 38 14.20 2.47 -4.32
CA SER A 38 14.98 2.54 -3.07
C SER A 38 14.77 1.25 -2.28
N ASN A 39 15.85 0.64 -1.79
CA ASN A 39 15.79 -0.58 -1.00
C ASN A 39 15.76 -0.24 0.50
N ARG A 40 14.78 -0.78 1.22
CA ARG A 40 14.59 -0.56 2.66
C ARG A 40 15.05 -1.73 3.53
N GLY A 41 15.54 -2.81 2.91
CA GLY A 41 15.80 -4.11 3.53
C GLY A 41 14.80 -5.19 3.12
N GLU A 42 15.12 -6.43 3.48
CA GLU A 42 14.31 -7.60 3.20
C GLU A 42 13.12 -7.69 4.16
N GLY A 43 11.97 -8.11 3.63
CA GLY A 43 10.75 -8.30 4.41
C GLY A 43 9.98 -9.50 3.92
N GLN A 44 9.08 -10.00 4.77
CA GLN A 44 8.25 -11.15 4.43
C GLN A 44 7.25 -10.79 3.31
N ALA A 45 7.26 -11.53 2.21
CA ALA A 45 6.54 -11.16 0.98
C ALA A 45 5.01 -11.26 1.09
N GLY A 46 4.50 -12.21 1.89
CA GLY A 46 3.07 -12.51 2.04
C GLY A 46 2.29 -11.60 2.98
N ALA A 47 2.95 -10.95 3.94
CA ALA A 47 2.32 -10.15 4.99
C ALA A 47 2.58 -8.64 4.84
N ASN A 48 3.46 -8.22 3.92
CA ASN A 48 3.83 -6.80 3.75
C ASN A 48 3.24 -6.15 2.49
N THR A 49 2.21 -6.74 1.90
CA THR A 49 1.63 -6.29 0.62
C THR A 49 0.10 -6.19 0.65
N SER A 50 -0.51 -6.20 1.85
CA SER A 50 -1.96 -6.08 2.00
C SER A 50 -2.46 -4.72 1.51
N PRO A 51 -3.55 -4.67 0.74
CA PRO A 51 -4.16 -3.41 0.30
C PRO A 51 -4.90 -2.67 1.44
N PHE A 52 -5.11 -3.32 2.59
CA PHE A 52 -5.99 -2.80 3.64
C PHE A 52 -5.25 -2.04 4.76
N CYS A 53 -3.92 -2.08 4.80
CA CYS A 53 -3.13 -1.46 5.87
C CYS A 53 -2.11 -0.47 5.27
N PRO A 54 -2.24 0.85 5.51
CA PRO A 54 -1.26 1.79 5.01
C PRO A 54 0.06 1.62 5.77
N GLN A 55 1.04 1.02 5.11
CA GLN A 55 2.36 0.74 5.67
C GLN A 55 3.35 1.88 5.49
N LEU A 56 3.15 2.71 4.46
CA LEU A 56 4.04 3.80 4.06
C LEU A 56 3.39 5.16 4.39
N LYS A 57 4.12 6.02 5.10
CA LYS A 57 3.67 7.38 5.44
C LYS A 57 4.77 8.39 5.21
N THR A 58 4.39 9.60 4.81
CA THR A 58 5.30 10.74 4.68
C THR A 58 4.93 11.79 5.71
N TYR A 59 5.91 12.30 6.45
CA TYR A 59 5.73 13.38 7.42
C TYR A 59 7.00 14.20 7.53
N ASN A 60 6.86 15.52 7.42
CA ASN A 60 7.94 16.50 7.63
C ASN A 60 9.24 16.18 6.87
N GLY A 61 9.16 15.94 5.56
CA GLY A 61 10.31 15.63 4.71
C GLY A 61 10.89 14.22 4.89
N ARG A 62 10.26 13.36 5.68
CA ARG A 62 10.66 11.98 5.89
C ARG A 62 9.61 11.00 5.43
N GLN A 63 10.06 9.83 5.00
CA GLN A 63 9.21 8.70 4.67
C GLN A 63 9.46 7.56 5.66
N TYR A 64 8.38 6.95 6.12
CA TYR A 64 8.36 5.91 7.15
C TYR A 64 7.62 4.70 6.61
N VAL A 65 8.12 3.51 6.91
CA VAL A 65 7.47 2.24 6.53
C VAL A 65 7.55 1.23 7.67
N ALA A 66 6.43 0.61 8.00
CA ALA A 66 6.39 -0.54 8.91
C ALA A 66 6.26 -1.84 8.13
N TYR A 67 7.03 -2.86 8.48
CA TYR A 67 6.98 -4.17 7.85
C TYR A 67 7.53 -5.26 8.78
N TRP A 68 7.16 -6.51 8.52
CA TRP A 68 7.78 -7.69 9.13
C TRP A 68 9.03 -8.11 8.36
N THR A 69 10.15 -8.34 9.05
CA THR A 69 11.33 -9.00 8.46
C THR A 69 11.03 -10.45 8.08
N TYR A 70 11.94 -11.14 7.41
CA TYR A 70 11.76 -12.56 7.13
C TYR A 70 11.77 -13.41 8.41
N GLU A 71 12.48 -12.95 9.44
CA GLU A 71 12.67 -13.61 10.74
C GLU A 71 11.52 -13.39 11.73
N GLY A 72 10.53 -12.56 11.39
CA GLY A 72 9.39 -12.30 12.28
C GLY A 72 9.46 -11.02 13.07
N ASP A 73 10.46 -10.17 12.86
CA ASP A 73 10.60 -8.92 13.62
C ASP A 73 9.77 -7.79 13.00
N LEU A 74 9.05 -7.05 13.84
CA LEU A 74 8.41 -5.81 13.42
C LEU A 74 9.42 -4.68 13.39
N VAL A 75 9.66 -4.14 12.20
CA VAL A 75 10.60 -3.05 11.94
C VAL A 75 9.86 -1.82 11.44
N VAL A 76 10.30 -0.65 11.90
CA VAL A 76 10.03 0.63 11.25
C VAL A 76 11.31 1.11 10.58
N ALA A 77 11.26 1.31 9.26
CA ALA A 77 12.33 1.99 8.54
C ALA A 77 11.92 3.44 8.25
N VAL A 78 12.90 4.34 8.29
CA VAL A 78 12.75 5.76 8.00
C VAL A 78 13.84 6.23 7.05
N ARG A 79 13.51 7.15 6.16
CA ARG A 79 14.49 7.90 5.36
C ARG A 79 14.11 9.37 5.22
N ASP A 80 15.10 10.22 5.00
CA ASP A 80 14.88 11.58 4.55
C ASP A 80 14.54 11.60 3.04
N LEU A 81 13.63 12.47 2.62
CA LEU A 81 13.31 12.69 1.21
C LEU A 81 14.14 13.84 0.63
N PRO A 82 14.43 13.84 -0.69
CA PRO A 82 13.98 12.86 -1.68
C PRO A 82 14.85 11.60 -1.81
N GLU A 83 16.07 11.61 -1.27
CA GLU A 83 17.10 10.63 -1.62
C GLU A 83 17.87 10.04 -0.43
N GLY A 84 17.36 10.21 0.78
CA GLY A 84 18.00 9.65 1.97
C GLY A 84 17.99 8.12 1.98
N GLU A 85 19.00 7.57 2.64
CA GLU A 85 19.13 6.15 2.92
C GLU A 85 18.13 5.72 4.00
N TRP A 86 17.70 4.46 3.93
CA TRP A 86 16.82 3.88 4.94
C TRP A 86 17.61 3.49 6.19
N THR A 87 17.13 3.96 7.35
CA THR A 87 17.56 3.49 8.67
C THR A 87 16.44 2.69 9.29
N GLN A 88 16.75 1.49 9.80
CA GLN A 88 15.79 0.59 10.42
C GLN A 88 15.84 0.70 11.95
N SER A 89 14.68 0.58 12.59
CA SER A 89 14.56 0.40 14.03
C SER A 89 13.69 -0.82 14.30
N ASN A 90 14.25 -1.81 15.00
CA ASN A 90 13.48 -2.94 15.53
C ASN A 90 12.62 -2.46 16.71
N THR A 91 11.37 -2.91 16.78
CA THR A 91 10.41 -2.50 17.83
C THR A 91 10.42 -3.40 19.07
N GLY A 92 11.15 -4.53 19.01
CA GLY A 92 11.17 -5.59 20.02
C GLY A 92 9.98 -6.55 19.94
N ILE A 93 9.09 -6.39 18.96
CA ILE A 93 7.94 -7.27 18.72
C ILE A 93 8.33 -8.32 17.67
N GLN A 94 8.11 -9.59 18.03
CA GLN A 94 8.43 -10.73 17.18
C GLN A 94 7.21 -11.67 17.05
N ILE A 95 7.07 -12.27 15.87
CA ILE A 95 6.15 -13.38 15.61
C ILE A 95 6.91 -14.62 15.18
N ASP A 96 6.41 -15.79 15.58
CA ASP A 96 6.97 -17.11 15.27
C ASP A 96 6.14 -17.87 14.24
N ASN A 97 4.92 -17.40 13.97
CA ASN A 97 4.01 -17.93 12.95
C ASN A 97 3.56 -16.83 12.00
N TRP A 98 3.37 -17.19 10.73
CA TRP A 98 3.02 -16.24 9.68
C TRP A 98 1.54 -16.29 9.32
N ASP A 99 0.94 -15.11 9.15
CA ASP A 99 -0.39 -14.96 8.58
C ASP A 99 -0.41 -13.69 7.69
N PRO A 100 -0.79 -13.80 6.42
CA PRO A 100 -0.92 -12.66 5.51
C PRO A 100 -1.86 -11.55 6.02
N HIS A 101 -2.79 -11.86 6.92
CA HIS A 101 -3.71 -10.88 7.50
C HIS A 101 -3.04 -10.00 8.58
N TRP A 102 -1.80 -10.27 8.96
CA TRP A 102 -1.11 -9.56 10.05
C TRP A 102 -0.22 -8.42 9.56
N SER A 103 -0.52 -7.85 8.40
CA SER A 103 0.15 -6.65 7.89
C SER A 103 0.15 -5.52 8.93
N PRO A 104 1.32 -4.95 9.25
CA PRO A 104 1.36 -3.79 10.15
C PRO A 104 0.73 -2.59 9.45
N GLY A 105 0.04 -1.75 10.20
CA GLY A 105 -0.43 -0.44 9.79
C GLY A 105 0.36 0.66 10.48
N LEU A 106 0.67 1.73 9.76
CA LEU A 106 1.46 2.86 10.26
C LEU A 106 0.63 4.15 10.26
N GLY A 107 0.60 4.81 11.41
CA GLY A 107 0.07 6.16 11.60
C GLY A 107 1.14 7.11 12.12
N ILE A 108 1.06 8.37 11.73
CA ILE A 108 1.89 9.44 12.30
C ILE A 108 0.94 10.48 12.87
N GLY A 109 0.98 10.67 14.19
CA GLY A 109 0.14 11.63 14.88
C GLY A 109 0.82 12.99 15.06
N PRO A 110 0.20 13.88 15.85
CA PRO A 110 0.76 15.18 16.18
C PRO A 110 2.17 15.06 16.76
N LYS A 111 3.03 16.03 16.41
CA LYS A 111 4.44 16.09 16.85
C LYS A 111 5.32 14.93 16.36
N GLY A 112 4.85 14.15 15.39
CA GLY A 112 5.63 13.06 14.79
C GLY A 112 5.64 11.77 15.60
N HIS A 113 4.73 11.59 16.56
CA HIS A 113 4.56 10.31 17.24
C HIS A 113 4.14 9.23 16.24
N ILE A 114 4.85 8.10 16.25
CA ILE A 114 4.58 6.96 15.39
C ILE A 114 3.64 6.00 16.11
N PHE A 115 2.52 5.67 15.46
CA PHE A 115 1.56 4.69 15.92
C PHE A 115 1.63 3.48 15.00
N ILE A 116 1.76 2.29 15.58
CA ILE A 116 1.79 1.04 14.83
C ILE A 116 0.63 0.18 15.29
N SER A 117 -0.24 -0.20 14.35
CA SER A 117 -1.23 -1.24 14.57
C SER A 117 -0.71 -2.53 13.98
N TYR A 118 -0.72 -3.62 14.73
CA TYR A 118 -0.32 -4.93 14.25
C TYR A 118 -1.22 -5.99 14.87
N SER A 119 -1.41 -7.08 14.13
CA SER A 119 -2.16 -8.24 14.61
C SER A 119 -1.19 -9.37 14.89
N VAL A 120 -1.48 -10.16 15.91
CA VAL A 120 -0.90 -11.48 16.15
C VAL A 120 -2.06 -12.42 16.48
N ARG A 121 -1.88 -13.75 16.34
CA ARG A 121 -2.94 -14.69 16.75
C ARG A 121 -3.34 -14.39 18.20
N VAL A 122 -4.64 -14.20 18.45
CA VAL A 122 -5.19 -13.90 19.79
C VAL A 122 -4.74 -12.54 20.37
N SER A 123 -4.53 -11.52 19.53
CA SER A 123 -4.09 -10.20 19.97
C SER A 123 -5.14 -9.43 20.78
N GLU A 124 -4.83 -9.18 22.05
CA GLU A 124 -5.43 -8.12 22.87
C GLU A 124 -4.89 -6.76 22.41
N VAL A 125 -5.77 -5.75 22.26
CA VAL A 125 -5.34 -4.38 21.93
C VAL A 125 -4.66 -3.76 23.16
N ARG A 126 -3.36 -3.45 23.06
CA ARG A 126 -2.60 -2.78 24.13
C ARG A 126 -2.10 -1.43 23.65
N SER A 127 -2.49 -0.36 24.36
CA SER A 127 -1.87 0.96 24.23
C SER A 127 -0.83 1.14 25.34
N ARG A 128 0.40 1.55 24.99
CA ARG A 128 1.40 2.05 25.94
C ARG A 128 1.54 3.56 25.77
#